data_AF-A0A7X9BUF2-F1
#
_entry.id   AF-A0A7X9BUF2-F1
#
_cell.length_a   1.000
_cell.length_b   1.000
_cell.length_c   1.000
_cell.angle_alpha   90.00
_cell.angle_beta   90.00
_cell.angle_gamma   90.00
#
_symmetry.space_group_name_H-M   'P 1'
#
loop_
_entity.id
_entity.type
_entity.pdbx_description
1 polymer ?
#
loop_
_entity_poly.entity_id
_entity_poly.type
_entity_poly.pdbx_seq_one_letter_code
_entity_poly.pdbx_strand_id
1 'polypeptide(L)'
;CTNVKEFLQPDGSVKKFGNIGWFTNLDVAKRHEKLILWKKYTPEEYPKYDNYDAINVNRVAEIPCDYDGMMGVPITFMDKHNPEQFEILGITQRNDDPYKLKKYSKTEYKNANDLNARACIIINGEPKSMYARILIRKKVGV
;
A
#
# COMPACT_ATOMS: atom_id res chain seq x y z
N CYS A 1 -10.32 -3.42 24.94
CA CYS A 1 -10.42 -4.14 23.65
C CYS A 1 -9.05 -4.16 22.98
N THR A 2 -8.42 -5.33 22.88
CA THR A 2 -7.08 -5.48 22.26
C THR A 2 -7.15 -5.93 20.80
N ASN A 3 -8.33 -6.27 20.29
CA ASN A 3 -8.55 -6.75 18.93
C ASN A 3 -9.60 -5.91 18.19
N VAL A 4 -9.27 -5.43 17.00
CA VAL A 4 -10.14 -4.60 16.13
C VAL A 4 -11.39 -5.31 15.62
N LYS A 5 -11.50 -6.63 15.81
CA LYS A 5 -12.67 -7.44 15.49
C LYS A 5 -13.56 -7.73 16.69
N GLU A 6 -13.25 -7.20 17.86
CA GLU A 6 -13.96 -7.50 19.11
C GLU A 6 -14.44 -6.22 19.79
N PHE A 7 -15.64 -6.24 20.38
CA PHE A 7 -16.12 -5.16 21.23
C PHE A 7 -16.81 -5.68 22.49
N LEU A 8 -16.66 -4.93 23.59
CA LEU A 8 -17.30 -5.19 24.87
C LEU A 8 -18.72 -4.64 24.86
N GLN A 9 -19.68 -5.45 25.27
CA GLN A 9 -21.06 -5.05 25.49
C GLN A 9 -21.26 -4.56 26.95
N PRO A 10 -22.32 -3.78 27.24
CA PRO A 10 -22.60 -3.31 28.61
C PRO A 10 -22.79 -4.43 29.64
N ASP A 11 -23.17 -5.63 29.20
CA ASP A 11 -23.32 -6.84 30.03
C ASP A 11 -21.99 -7.57 30.28
N GLY A 12 -20.87 -7.03 29.80
CA GLY A 12 -19.53 -7.62 29.93
C GLY A 12 -19.19 -8.70 28.89
N SER A 13 -20.13 -9.06 28.01
CA SER A 13 -19.87 -10.02 26.95
C SER A 13 -19.03 -9.41 25.82
N VAL A 14 -18.28 -10.25 25.10
CA VAL A 14 -17.46 -9.85 23.95
C VAL A 14 -18.10 -10.37 22.67
N LYS A 15 -18.45 -9.46 21.75
CA LYS A 15 -18.89 -9.83 20.40
C LYS A 15 -17.77 -9.70 19.40
N LYS A 16 -17.72 -10.66 18.46
CA LYS A 16 -16.77 -10.66 17.35
C LYS A 16 -17.46 -10.32 16.03
N PHE A 17 -16.81 -9.48 15.22
CA PHE A 17 -17.19 -9.26 13.84
C PHE A 17 -16.47 -10.26 12.93
N GLY A 18 -17.22 -11.15 12.27
CA GLY A 18 -16.64 -12.16 11.38
C GLY A 18 -16.07 -11.57 10.08
N ASN A 19 -16.82 -10.66 9.44
CA ASN A 19 -16.55 -10.17 8.08
C ASN A 19 -16.27 -8.67 7.99
N ILE A 20 -16.19 -7.97 9.12
CA ILE A 20 -16.01 -6.52 9.19
C ILE A 20 -14.74 -6.24 10.00
N GLY A 21 -13.93 -5.29 9.54
CA GLY A 21 -12.75 -4.80 10.25
C GLY A 21 -12.75 -3.28 10.26
N TRP A 22 -12.54 -2.71 11.45
CA TRP A 22 -12.39 -1.27 11.62
C TRP A 22 -10.90 -0.93 11.73
N PHE A 23 -10.46 0.02 10.92
CA PHE A 23 -9.13 0.61 11.04
C PHE A 23 -9.25 1.92 11.79
N THR A 24 -8.43 2.09 12.82
CA THR A 24 -8.45 3.28 13.67
C THR A 24 -7.03 3.75 13.92
N ASN A 25 -6.87 5.04 14.17
CA ASN A 25 -5.62 5.65 14.64
C ASN A 25 -5.47 5.59 16.17
N LEU A 26 -6.46 5.03 16.89
CA LEU A 26 -6.34 4.79 18.32
C LEU A 26 -5.14 3.89 18.61
N ASP A 27 -4.42 4.24 19.68
CA ASP A 27 -3.24 3.52 20.08
C ASP A 27 -3.58 2.15 20.70
N VAL A 28 -3.08 1.08 20.09
CA VAL A 28 -3.34 -0.31 20.49
C VAL A 28 -2.12 -1.18 20.20
N ALA A 29 -1.90 -2.21 21.02
CA ALA A 29 -0.73 -3.09 20.92
C ALA A 29 -0.47 -3.63 19.50
N LYS A 30 -1.54 -4.02 18.78
CA LYS A 30 -1.45 -4.52 17.40
C LYS A 30 -0.73 -3.56 16.44
N ARG A 31 -0.90 -2.24 16.61
CA ARG A 31 -0.27 -1.23 15.74
C ARG A 31 1.24 -1.16 15.93
N HIS A 32 1.78 -1.77 16.98
CA HIS A 32 3.21 -1.79 17.27
C HIS A 32 3.85 -3.15 16.95
N GLU A 33 3.09 -4.09 16.40
CA GLU A 33 3.63 -5.36 15.92
C GLU A 33 4.54 -5.11 14.70
N LYS A 34 5.82 -5.49 14.80
CA LYS A 34 6.75 -5.38 13.67
C LYS A 34 6.44 -6.44 12.62
N LEU A 35 6.34 -6.01 11.37
CA LEU A 35 6.26 -6.93 10.22
C LEU A 35 7.67 -7.44 9.89
N ILE A 36 7.87 -8.76 9.94
CA ILE A 36 9.16 -9.37 9.60
C ILE A 36 9.33 -9.34 8.07
N LEU A 37 10.36 -8.64 7.61
CA LEU A 37 10.74 -8.54 6.20
C LEU A 37 11.89 -9.49 5.90
N TRP A 38 11.80 -10.22 4.79
CA TRP A 38 12.81 -11.24 4.44
C TRP A 38 13.14 -11.28 2.95
N LYS A 39 12.24 -10.78 2.09
CA LYS A 39 12.48 -10.69 0.65
C LYS A 39 13.52 -9.60 0.36
N LYS A 40 14.30 -9.81 -0.70
CA LYS A 40 15.23 -8.82 -1.26
C LYS A 40 14.66 -8.24 -2.53
N TYR A 41 14.92 -6.97 -2.77
CA TYR A 41 14.50 -6.28 -3.98
C TYR A 41 15.26 -6.79 -5.21
N THR A 42 14.50 -7.07 -6.26
CA THR A 42 14.99 -7.29 -7.63
C THR A 42 14.10 -6.49 -8.58
N PRO A 43 14.66 -5.78 -9.58
CA PRO A 43 13.84 -5.03 -10.55
C PRO A 43 12.79 -5.89 -11.27
N GLU A 44 13.07 -7.18 -11.43
CA GLU A 44 12.21 -8.15 -12.11
C GLU A 44 10.98 -8.52 -11.28
N GLU A 45 11.12 -8.79 -9.98
CA GLU A 45 9.99 -9.12 -9.10
C GLU A 45 9.21 -7.86 -8.66
N TYR A 46 9.89 -6.71 -8.63
CA TYR A 46 9.38 -5.44 -8.10
C TYR A 46 9.45 -4.33 -9.15
N PRO A 47 8.65 -4.43 -10.23
CA PRO A 47 8.72 -3.46 -11.31
C PRO A 47 8.39 -2.05 -10.80
N LYS A 48 9.16 -1.07 -11.26
CA LYS A 48 8.86 0.34 -11.04
C LYS A 48 7.61 0.74 -11.81
N TYR A 49 6.85 1.67 -11.24
CA TYR A 49 5.79 2.33 -11.97
C TYR A 49 6.38 3.31 -12.99
N ASP A 50 5.70 3.46 -14.12
CA ASP A 50 6.05 4.43 -15.16
C ASP A 50 5.59 5.84 -14.81
N ASN A 51 4.53 5.96 -13.99
CA ASN A 51 3.92 7.25 -13.65
C ASN A 51 4.03 7.64 -12.17
N TYR A 52 4.75 6.86 -11.35
CA TYR A 52 5.03 7.14 -9.95
C TYR A 52 6.48 6.76 -9.62
N ASP A 53 7.13 7.51 -8.72
CA ASP A 53 8.46 7.14 -8.20
C ASP A 53 8.36 6.06 -7.11
N ALA A 54 7.80 4.91 -7.47
CA ALA A 54 7.61 3.79 -6.54
C ALA A 54 7.69 2.44 -7.25
N ILE A 55 8.00 1.39 -6.49
CA ILE A 55 7.95 0.00 -6.98
C ILE A 55 6.59 -0.63 -6.67
N ASN A 56 6.18 -1.59 -7.49
CA ASN A 56 5.02 -2.42 -7.21
C ASN A 56 5.38 -3.60 -6.30
N VAL A 57 4.67 -3.72 -5.18
CA VAL A 57 4.73 -4.87 -4.30
C VAL A 57 3.37 -5.57 -4.33
N ASN A 58 3.33 -6.81 -4.84
CA ASN A 58 2.06 -7.51 -5.03
C ASN A 58 1.43 -8.04 -3.74
N ARG A 59 2.26 -8.36 -2.73
CA ARG A 59 1.81 -8.91 -1.44
C ARG A 59 2.55 -8.28 -0.28
N VAL A 60 1.84 -8.05 0.82
CA VAL A 60 2.43 -7.48 2.06
C VAL A 60 3.60 -8.33 2.58
N ALA A 61 3.49 -9.66 2.50
CA ALA A 61 4.54 -10.59 2.91
C ALA A 61 5.80 -10.55 2.02
N GLU A 62 5.73 -9.88 0.87
CA GLU A 62 6.81 -9.76 -0.09
C GLU A 62 7.45 -8.36 -0.07
N ILE A 63 7.12 -7.50 0.91
CA ILE A 63 7.80 -6.21 1.06
C ILE A 63 9.31 -6.43 1.23
N PRO A 64 10.16 -5.86 0.36
CA PRO A 64 11.61 -6.09 0.41
C PRO A 64 12.24 -5.40 1.63
N CYS A 65 13.17 -6.09 2.29
CA CYS A 65 13.87 -5.59 3.47
C CYS A 65 14.96 -4.56 3.14
N ASP A 66 15.47 -4.57 1.92
CA ASP A 66 16.63 -3.80 1.44
C ASP A 66 16.26 -2.66 0.48
N TYR A 67 14.98 -2.26 0.42
CA TYR A 67 14.51 -1.15 -0.41
C TYR A 67 13.94 0.00 0.42
N ASP A 68 14.63 1.14 0.42
CA ASP A 68 14.24 2.33 1.21
C ASP A 68 13.37 3.32 0.45
N GLY A 69 13.17 3.10 -0.85
CA GLY A 69 12.31 3.92 -1.69
C GLY A 69 10.82 3.74 -1.39
N MET A 70 9.99 4.43 -2.17
CA MET A 70 8.54 4.32 -2.04
C MET A 70 8.03 3.01 -2.66
N MET A 71 7.09 2.39 -1.97
CA MET A 71 6.50 1.11 -2.38
C MET A 71 4.99 1.25 -2.47
N GLY A 72 4.41 0.80 -3.59
CA GLY A 72 2.98 0.63 -3.74
C GLY A 72 2.58 -0.77 -3.27
N VAL A 73 1.92 -0.86 -2.12
CA VAL A 73 1.46 -2.12 -1.50
C VAL A 73 -0.07 -2.28 -1.60
N PRO A 74 -0.63 -3.51 -1.47
CA PRO A 74 -2.07 -3.72 -1.47
C PRO A 74 -2.75 -3.06 -0.26
N ILE A 75 -4.06 -2.76 -0.38
CA ILE A 75 -4.86 -2.18 0.73
C ILE A 75 -4.84 -3.05 2.01
N THR A 76 -4.64 -4.36 1.87
CA THR A 76 -4.51 -5.30 3.01
C THR A 76 -3.33 -4.98 3.92
N PHE A 77 -2.38 -4.15 3.48
CA PHE A 77 -1.31 -3.62 4.33
C PHE A 77 -1.84 -2.90 5.57
N MET A 78 -3.04 -2.29 5.52
CA MET A 78 -3.62 -1.62 6.68
C MET A 78 -3.80 -2.54 7.90
N ASP A 79 -3.96 -3.85 7.70
CA ASP A 79 -4.05 -4.83 8.80
C ASP A 79 -2.71 -5.04 9.53
N LYS A 80 -1.60 -4.76 8.85
CA LYS A 80 -0.22 -4.97 9.29
C LYS A 80 0.54 -3.66 9.48
N HIS A 81 -0.13 -2.53 9.38
CA HIS A 81 0.53 -1.24 9.45
C HIS A 81 1.04 -0.97 10.86
N ASN A 82 2.35 -0.82 10.96
CA ASN A 82 3.03 -0.30 12.14
C ASN A 82 3.62 1.09 11.82
N PRO A 83 3.20 2.17 12.52
CA PRO A 83 3.65 3.53 12.25
C PRO A 83 5.09 3.80 12.69
N GLU A 84 5.70 2.94 13.50
CA GLU A 84 7.13 2.99 13.83
C GLU A 84 7.99 2.40 12.69
N GLN A 85 7.45 1.41 11.97
CA GLN A 85 8.15 0.72 10.90
C GLN A 85 7.95 1.37 9.52
N PHE A 86 6.73 1.83 9.24
CA PHE A 86 6.36 2.38 7.93
C PHE A 86 5.64 3.71 8.06
N GLU A 87 5.91 4.61 7.12
CA GLU A 87 5.14 5.81 6.86
C GLU A 87 4.15 5.55 5.71
N ILE A 88 2.90 5.96 5.88
CA ILE A 88 1.90 5.98 4.80
C ILE A 88 1.96 7.35 4.15
N LEU A 89 2.27 7.38 2.86
CA LEU A 89 2.44 8.60 2.08
C LEU A 89 1.16 8.99 1.33
N GLY A 90 0.35 8.01 0.94
CA GLY A 90 -0.86 8.26 0.17
C GLY A 90 -1.41 7.00 -0.50
N ILE A 91 -2.17 7.20 -1.57
CA ILE A 91 -2.76 6.14 -2.38
C ILE A 91 -2.66 6.52 -3.86
N THR A 92 -2.38 5.55 -4.72
CA THR A 92 -2.42 5.78 -6.17
C THR A 92 -3.85 6.11 -6.58
N GLN A 93 -4.07 7.25 -7.22
CA GLN A 93 -5.42 7.73 -7.53
C GLN A 93 -5.43 8.63 -8.77
N ARG A 94 -6.63 8.98 -9.23
CA ARG A 94 -6.84 9.79 -10.44
C ARG A 94 -6.34 11.22 -10.28
N ASN A 95 -6.57 11.80 -9.10
CA ASN A 95 -6.18 13.18 -8.79
C ASN A 95 -4.68 13.37 -8.84
N ASP A 96 -4.27 14.64 -8.87
CA ASP A 96 -2.88 14.99 -8.67
C ASP A 96 -2.45 14.67 -7.24
N ASP A 97 -1.26 14.11 -7.17
CA ASP A 97 -0.60 13.65 -5.97
C ASP A 97 0.89 13.98 -6.16
N PRO A 98 1.59 14.45 -5.11
CA PRO A 98 2.99 14.87 -5.21
C PRO A 98 3.95 13.78 -5.69
N TYR A 99 3.55 12.51 -5.68
CA TYR A 99 4.38 11.38 -6.09
C TYR A 99 4.12 10.91 -7.52
N LYS A 100 3.12 11.48 -8.21
CA LYS A 100 2.83 11.18 -9.62
C LYS A 100 3.80 11.94 -10.52
N LEU A 101 4.66 11.20 -11.22
CA LEU A 101 5.71 11.73 -12.10
C LEU A 101 5.21 12.10 -13.50
N LYS A 102 4.18 11.40 -13.98
CA LYS A 102 3.74 11.44 -15.38
C LYS A 102 2.22 11.31 -15.48
N LYS A 103 1.64 11.95 -16.50
CA LYS A 103 0.27 11.71 -16.95
C LYS A 103 0.29 11.26 -18.40
N TYR A 104 -0.53 10.26 -18.73
CA TYR A 104 -0.76 9.82 -20.09
C TYR A 104 -1.72 10.79 -20.80
N SER A 105 -1.44 11.14 -22.05
CA SER A 105 -2.33 11.96 -22.88
C SER A 105 -3.30 11.11 -23.68
N LYS A 106 -4.51 11.61 -23.92
CA LYS A 106 -5.49 10.99 -24.85
C LYS A 106 -4.99 10.94 -26.29
N THR A 107 -4.05 11.81 -26.67
CA THR A 107 -3.44 11.81 -28.01
C THR A 107 -2.55 10.60 -28.24
N GLU A 108 -1.88 10.13 -27.18
CA GLU A 108 -0.97 8.97 -27.23
C GLU A 108 -1.70 7.67 -26.90
N TYR A 109 -2.60 7.70 -25.92
CA TYR A 109 -3.31 6.54 -25.42
C TYR A 109 -4.81 6.80 -25.36
N LYS A 110 -5.59 6.06 -26.16
CA LYS A 110 -7.07 6.18 -26.18
C LYS A 110 -7.69 5.98 -24.79
N ASN A 111 -7.10 5.09 -23.97
CA ASN A 111 -7.51 4.78 -22.60
C ASN A 111 -6.73 5.58 -21.53
N ALA A 112 -6.14 6.73 -21.88
CA ALA A 112 -5.35 7.55 -20.94
C ALA A 112 -6.06 7.86 -19.61
N ASN A 113 -7.40 7.97 -19.62
CA ASN A 113 -8.17 8.21 -18.39
C ASN A 113 -8.07 7.04 -17.39
N ASP A 114 -7.98 5.81 -17.88
CA ASP A 114 -7.85 4.60 -17.05
C ASP A 114 -6.39 4.41 -16.61
N LEU A 115 -5.43 4.73 -17.49
CA LEU A 115 -4.01 4.73 -17.15
C LEU A 115 -3.67 5.78 -16.07
N ASN A 116 -4.31 6.94 -16.12
CA ASN A 116 -4.12 8.00 -15.12
C ASN A 116 -4.91 7.77 -13.82
N ALA A 117 -5.80 6.78 -13.77
CA ALA A 117 -6.60 6.52 -12.58
C ALA A 117 -5.77 5.95 -11.42
N ARG A 118 -4.64 5.29 -11.72
CA ARG A 118 -3.78 4.56 -10.78
C ARG A 118 -2.33 4.55 -11.27
N ALA A 119 -1.47 3.87 -10.52
CA ALA A 119 -0.10 3.63 -10.98
C ALA A 119 -0.09 2.61 -12.13
N CYS A 120 0.81 2.80 -13.08
CA CYS A 120 0.98 1.97 -14.26
C CYS A 120 2.36 1.32 -14.26
N ILE A 121 2.44 0.06 -14.67
CA ILE A 121 3.70 -0.62 -15.01
C ILE A 121 3.77 -0.80 -16.53
N ILE A 122 4.97 -0.88 -17.10
CA ILE A 122 5.15 -1.21 -18.52
C ILE A 122 5.21 -2.73 -18.68
N ILE A 123 4.36 -3.28 -19.53
CA ILE A 123 4.38 -4.69 -19.92
C ILE A 123 4.47 -4.74 -21.44
N ASN A 124 5.53 -5.36 -21.98
CA ASN A 124 5.77 -5.47 -23.41
C ASN A 124 5.73 -4.12 -24.16
N GLY A 125 6.22 -3.06 -23.53
CA GLY A 125 6.24 -1.70 -24.09
C GLY A 125 4.93 -0.91 -23.93
N GLU A 126 3.87 -1.51 -23.38
CA GLU A 126 2.60 -0.83 -23.15
C GLU A 126 2.33 -0.55 -21.67
N PRO A 127 1.78 0.62 -21.32
CA PRO A 127 1.40 0.93 -19.96
C PRO A 127 0.16 0.16 -19.54
N LYS A 128 0.24 -0.50 -18.39
CA LYS A 128 -0.86 -1.23 -17.76
C LYS A 128 -1.19 -0.65 -16.39
N SER A 129 -2.40 -0.15 -16.25
CA SER A 129 -2.94 0.37 -14.98
C SER A 129 -3.10 -0.76 -13.96
N MET A 130 -2.68 -0.50 -12.72
CA MET A 130 -2.78 -1.42 -11.60
C MET A 130 -3.99 -1.10 -10.72
N TYR A 131 -4.38 -2.02 -9.85
CA TYR A 131 -5.30 -1.69 -8.74
C TYR A 131 -4.71 -0.58 -7.85
N ALA A 132 -5.57 0.04 -7.02
CA ALA A 132 -5.08 1.03 -6.06
C ALA A 132 -4.07 0.41 -5.12
N ARG A 133 -2.96 1.12 -4.94
CA ARG A 133 -1.89 0.78 -4.03
C ARG A 133 -1.75 1.87 -2.99
N ILE A 134 -1.58 1.46 -1.74
CA ILE A 134 -1.14 2.37 -0.68
C ILE A 134 0.33 2.63 -0.93
N LEU A 135 0.72 3.90 -0.94
CA LEU A 135 2.11 4.32 -1.03
C LEU A 135 2.70 4.35 0.37
N ILE A 136 3.74 3.55 0.60
CA ILE A 136 4.44 3.47 1.88
C ILE A 136 5.94 3.67 1.71
N ARG A 137 6.60 4.01 2.81
CA ARG A 137 8.07 4.05 2.91
C ARG A 137 8.50 3.48 4.26
N LYS A 138 9.64 2.79 4.32
CA LYS A 138 10.24 2.39 5.60
C LYS A 138 10.70 3.63 6.37
N LYS A 139 10.46 3.69 7.67
CA LYS A 139 11.09 4.72 8.52
C LYS A 139 12.56 4.34 8.78
N VAL A 140 13.45 5.32 8.64
CA VAL A 140 14.89 5.15 8.89
C VAL A 140 15.10 5.03 10.40
N GLY A 141 15.79 3.97 10.85
CA GLY A 141 16.12 3.75 12.27
C GLY A 141 15.47 2.53 12.95
N VAL A 142 14.99 1.54 12.17
CA VAL A 142 14.47 0.26 12.68
C VAL A 142 15.39 -0.89 12.29
#